data_AF-A0A5E4B907-F1
#
_entry.id   AF-A0A5E4B907-F1
#
_cell.length_a   1.000
_cell.length_b   1.000
_cell.length_c   1.000
_cell.angle_alpha   90.00
_cell.angle_beta   90.00
_cell.angle_gamma   90.00
#
_symmetry.space_group_name_H-M   'P 1'
#
loop_
_entity.id
_entity.type
_entity.pdbx_description
1 polymer ?
#
loop_
_entity_poly.entity_id
_entity_poly.type
_entity_poly.pdbx_seq_one_letter_code
_entity_poly.pdbx_strand_id
1 'polypeptide(L)'
;MSSPQVPEDGQGSGDSGDPSGDLRSVLVTSVLSLEPLDEDLFRGRHYWVPTTQRLFGGQIVGQALVAAAKSVSEDIHVHSLHCYFVRAGDPKVPVLYQVERTRTGSSFSVRSVKAVQHGKPIFIFQASFQQTQPSPVQHQFSMPAVPPPEELLDHQALIDQYLRDPNLKEKYRVGLNRIAAQEVPIEIKLVNPPTLSQLQRMEPKQMFWVRARGYIGKRTHGLEENTLQGSRPAIYLSCVALGMLLPISGLVSLSA
;
A
#
# COMPACT_ATOMS: atom_id res chain seq x y z
N MET A 1 -61.33 21.35 15.32
CA MET A 1 -60.80 22.68 15.02
C MET A 1 -59.63 22.94 15.96
N SER A 2 -58.53 23.42 15.40
CA SER A 2 -57.32 23.98 16.03
C SER A 2 -56.29 23.02 16.66
N SER A 3 -55.15 22.94 15.96
CA SER A 3 -53.82 22.50 16.40
C SER A 3 -53.28 23.33 17.58
N PRO A 4 -52.15 22.89 18.16
CA PRO A 4 -51.11 23.83 18.56
C PRO A 4 -49.75 23.53 17.91
N GLN A 5 -49.00 24.61 17.72
CA GLN A 5 -47.79 24.77 16.92
C GLN A 5 -46.55 24.06 17.46
N VAL A 6 -45.71 23.64 16.50
CA VAL A 6 -44.26 23.44 16.61
C VAL A 6 -43.59 24.82 16.67
N PRO A 7 -42.57 25.03 17.52
CA PRO A 7 -41.58 26.07 17.27
C PRO A 7 -40.41 25.47 16.49
N GLU A 8 -40.22 25.94 15.26
CA GLU A 8 -38.91 25.95 14.61
C GLU A 8 -38.07 27.05 15.25
N ASP A 9 -36.85 26.73 15.66
CA ASP A 9 -35.76 27.69 15.73
C ASP A 9 -34.41 26.96 15.70
N GLY A 10 -33.49 27.50 14.90
CA GLY A 10 -32.06 27.43 15.21
C GLY A 10 -31.20 26.53 14.33
N GLN A 11 -30.82 27.05 13.17
CA GLN A 11 -29.58 26.68 12.48
C GLN A 11 -28.36 26.77 13.42
N GLY A 12 -27.46 25.79 13.32
CA GLY A 12 -26.12 25.81 13.91
C GLY A 12 -25.39 24.52 13.56
N SER A 13 -24.73 24.47 12.40
CA SER A 13 -23.26 24.55 12.32
C SER A 13 -22.56 23.46 13.14
N GLY A 14 -22.19 22.39 12.44
CA GLY A 14 -21.34 21.33 12.97
C GLY A 14 -20.86 20.43 11.85
N ASP A 15 -20.39 21.03 10.74
CA ASP A 15 -19.45 20.35 9.85
C ASP A 15 -18.16 20.14 10.64
N SER A 16 -18.16 19.11 11.48
CA SER A 16 -16.94 18.56 12.04
C SER A 16 -16.27 17.79 10.93
N GLY A 17 -15.68 18.54 9.99
CA GLY A 17 -14.67 18.04 9.08
C GLY A 17 -13.55 17.47 9.93
N ASP A 18 -13.59 16.16 10.15
CA ASP A 18 -12.48 15.41 10.69
C ASP A 18 -11.30 15.59 9.71
N PRO A 19 -10.16 16.17 10.13
CA PRO A 19 -9.00 16.35 9.28
C PRO A 19 -8.28 15.02 9.00
N SER A 20 -8.86 13.87 9.36
CA SER A 20 -8.46 12.55 8.84
C SER A 20 -8.80 12.43 7.34
N GLY A 21 -8.03 13.15 6.53
CA GLY A 21 -8.20 13.29 5.09
C GLY A 21 -8.45 11.95 4.40
N ASP A 22 -9.39 11.94 3.47
CA ASP A 22 -9.80 10.77 2.69
C ASP A 22 -8.59 10.14 1.98
N LEU A 23 -7.91 9.20 2.64
CA LEU A 23 -6.75 8.51 2.08
C LEU A 23 -7.11 7.74 0.81
N ARG A 24 -8.39 7.36 0.63
CA ARG A 24 -8.88 6.80 -0.62
C ARG A 24 -8.69 7.80 -1.74
N SER A 25 -9.13 9.05 -1.56
CA SER A 25 -8.88 10.11 -2.54
C SER A 25 -7.39 10.25 -2.81
N VAL A 26 -6.53 10.34 -1.79
CA VAL A 26 -5.08 10.51 -1.98
C VAL A 26 -4.47 9.32 -2.71
N LEU A 27 -4.72 8.08 -2.29
CA LEU A 27 -4.15 6.88 -2.90
C LEU A 27 -4.63 6.68 -4.34
N VAL A 28 -5.92 6.93 -4.61
CA VAL A 28 -6.52 6.77 -5.93
C VAL A 28 -6.13 7.92 -6.87
N THR A 29 -6.04 9.15 -6.38
CA THR A 29 -5.74 10.34 -7.20
C THR A 29 -4.25 10.57 -7.42
N SER A 30 -3.38 10.12 -6.50
CA SER A 30 -1.94 10.39 -6.58
C SER A 30 -1.09 9.15 -6.84
N VAL A 31 -0.99 8.22 -5.88
CA VAL A 31 0.07 7.18 -5.90
C VAL A 31 -0.21 6.06 -6.90
N LEU A 32 -1.47 5.61 -7.00
CA LEU A 32 -1.86 4.48 -7.85
C LEU A 32 -2.57 4.92 -9.13
N SER A 33 -2.68 6.23 -9.36
CA SER A 33 -3.30 6.78 -10.55
C SER A 33 -2.48 6.44 -11.80
N LEU A 34 -3.17 5.91 -12.80
CA LEU A 34 -2.61 5.55 -14.09
C LEU A 34 -3.41 6.22 -15.19
N GLU A 35 -2.71 6.99 -16.00
CA GLU A 35 -3.25 7.60 -17.21
C GLU A 35 -3.33 6.54 -18.31
N PRO A 36 -4.51 6.27 -18.89
CA PRO A 36 -4.61 5.40 -20.06
C PRO A 36 -4.02 6.10 -21.29
N LEU A 37 -3.18 5.40 -22.04
CA LEU A 37 -2.64 5.89 -23.31
C LEU A 37 -3.27 5.20 -24.51
N ASP A 38 -3.53 3.90 -24.38
CA ASP A 38 -4.14 3.05 -25.40
C ASP A 38 -4.77 1.82 -24.72
N GLU A 39 -5.37 0.91 -25.49
CA GLU A 39 -5.79 -0.39 -24.99
C GLU A 39 -4.59 -1.12 -24.37
N ASP A 40 -4.77 -1.56 -23.12
CA ASP A 40 -3.76 -2.30 -22.36
C ASP A 40 -2.42 -1.54 -22.18
N LEU A 41 -2.38 -0.22 -22.40
CA LEU A 41 -1.22 0.63 -22.21
C LEU A 41 -1.50 1.81 -21.28
N PHE A 42 -0.73 1.91 -20.20
CA PHE A 42 -0.91 2.92 -19.17
C PHE A 42 0.38 3.65 -18.82
N ARG A 43 0.26 4.89 -18.34
CA ARG A 43 1.37 5.72 -17.88
C ARG A 43 1.20 6.08 -16.41
N GLY A 44 2.19 5.71 -15.61
CA GLY A 44 2.34 6.21 -14.25
C GLY A 44 3.00 7.58 -14.23
N ARG A 45 2.51 8.46 -13.37
CA ARG A 45 3.11 9.77 -13.09
C ARG A 45 3.13 9.97 -11.58
N HIS A 46 4.12 10.71 -11.09
CA HIS A 46 4.36 11.00 -9.68
C HIS A 46 4.81 9.77 -8.87
N TYR A 47 6.10 9.73 -8.56
CA TYR A 47 6.69 8.64 -7.79
C TYR A 47 7.10 9.12 -6.42
N TRP A 48 6.80 8.31 -5.41
CA TRP A 48 7.42 8.50 -4.11
C TRP A 48 8.90 8.11 -4.23
N VAL A 49 9.78 9.07 -3.96
CA VAL A 49 11.23 8.89 -4.10
C VAL A 49 11.85 8.75 -2.72
N PRO A 50 12.21 7.53 -2.27
CA PRO A 50 12.98 7.34 -1.06
C PRO A 50 14.32 8.07 -1.14
N THR A 51 14.98 8.24 0.01
CA THR A 51 16.34 8.82 0.14
C THR A 51 17.37 8.16 -0.79
N THR A 52 17.14 6.92 -1.21
CA THR A 52 17.97 6.18 -2.17
C THR A 52 17.86 6.68 -3.62
N GLN A 53 16.98 7.65 -3.90
CA GLN A 53 16.71 8.24 -5.22
C GLN A 53 16.26 7.23 -6.30
N ARG A 54 15.67 6.11 -5.90
CA ARG A 54 15.15 5.07 -6.80
C ARG A 54 13.63 5.07 -6.79
N LEU A 55 13.02 4.53 -7.83
CA LEU A 55 11.59 4.22 -7.80
C LEU A 55 11.27 3.28 -6.65
N PHE A 56 10.20 3.59 -5.94
CA PHE A 56 9.73 2.76 -4.85
C PHE A 56 9.01 1.51 -5.36
N GLY A 57 9.55 0.34 -5.00
CA GLY A 57 9.09 -0.94 -5.55
C GLY A 57 7.61 -1.23 -5.29
N GLY A 58 7.09 -0.91 -4.10
CA GLY A 58 5.68 -1.11 -3.77
C GLY A 58 4.73 -0.33 -4.65
N GLN A 59 5.10 0.89 -5.05
CA GLN A 59 4.29 1.69 -5.97
C GLN A 59 4.30 1.09 -7.37
N ILE A 60 5.45 0.59 -7.86
CA ILE A 60 5.53 -0.06 -9.17
C ILE A 60 4.68 -1.34 -9.22
N VAL A 61 4.72 -2.16 -8.17
CA VAL A 61 3.86 -3.35 -8.01
C VAL A 61 2.38 -2.95 -7.98
N GLY A 62 2.03 -1.96 -7.17
CA GLY A 62 0.65 -1.48 -7.05
C GLY A 62 0.10 -0.95 -8.37
N GLN A 63 0.85 -0.10 -9.07
CA GLN A 63 0.47 0.42 -10.39
C GLN A 63 0.36 -0.70 -11.44
N ALA A 64 1.30 -1.66 -11.47
CA ALA A 64 1.21 -2.79 -12.38
C ALA A 64 -0.04 -3.65 -12.12
N LEU A 65 -0.41 -3.85 -10.86
CA LEU A 65 -1.65 -4.54 -10.50
C LEU A 65 -2.89 -3.74 -10.92
N VAL A 66 -2.91 -2.40 -10.77
CA VAL A 66 -3.99 -1.55 -11.29
C VAL A 66 -4.13 -1.74 -12.80
N ALA A 67 -3.02 -1.67 -13.54
CA ALA A 67 -3.00 -1.85 -14.99
C ALA A 67 -3.58 -3.21 -15.41
N ALA A 68 -3.11 -4.30 -14.77
CA ALA A 68 -3.63 -5.64 -14.99
C ALA A 68 -5.13 -5.73 -14.67
N ALA A 69 -5.56 -5.19 -13.53
CA ALA A 69 -6.95 -5.23 -13.09
C ALA A 69 -7.91 -4.42 -13.98
N LYS A 70 -7.42 -3.41 -14.71
CA LYS A 70 -8.20 -2.67 -15.71
C LYS A 70 -8.49 -3.49 -16.98
N SER A 71 -7.78 -4.59 -17.21
CA SER A 71 -7.90 -5.45 -18.40
C SER A 71 -8.69 -6.75 -18.15
N VAL A 72 -9.35 -6.87 -17.00
CA VAL A 72 -10.22 -8.01 -16.62
C VAL A 72 -11.61 -7.48 -16.25
N SER A 73 -12.62 -8.35 -16.30
CA SER A 73 -13.98 -8.00 -15.89
C SER A 73 -14.08 -7.80 -14.37
N GLU A 74 -15.08 -7.04 -13.93
CA GLU A 74 -15.21 -6.59 -12.53
C GLU A 74 -15.52 -7.72 -11.54
N ASP A 75 -16.02 -8.86 -12.03
CA ASP A 75 -16.37 -10.07 -11.28
C ASP A 75 -15.17 -10.98 -10.97
N ILE A 76 -13.98 -10.66 -11.49
CA ILE A 76 -12.77 -11.47 -11.33
C ILE A 76 -11.77 -10.76 -10.40
N HIS A 77 -11.32 -11.46 -9.36
CA HIS A 77 -10.43 -10.92 -8.32
C HIS A 77 -9.03 -11.50 -8.41
N VAL A 78 -8.01 -10.69 -8.15
CA VAL A 78 -6.63 -11.20 -8.08
C VAL A 78 -6.48 -12.13 -6.88
N HIS A 79 -5.84 -13.28 -7.09
CA HIS A 79 -5.55 -14.25 -6.03
C HIS A 79 -4.06 -14.59 -5.91
N SER A 80 -3.26 -14.30 -6.95
CA SER A 80 -1.82 -14.42 -6.89
C SER A 80 -1.14 -13.44 -7.84
N LEU A 81 0.10 -13.09 -7.51
CA LEU A 81 0.98 -12.30 -8.36
C LEU A 81 2.43 -12.71 -8.15
N HIS A 82 3.23 -12.56 -9.20
CA HIS A 82 4.67 -12.75 -9.21
C HIS A 82 5.32 -11.58 -9.92
N CYS A 83 6.49 -11.15 -9.48
CA CYS A 83 7.19 -10.06 -10.14
C CYS A 83 8.70 -10.11 -9.95
N TYR A 84 9.39 -9.41 -10.85
CA TYR A 84 10.84 -9.27 -10.86
C TYR A 84 11.21 -7.81 -11.13
N PHE A 85 12.08 -7.26 -10.28
CA PHE A 85 12.75 -5.98 -10.53
C PHE A 85 13.98 -6.23 -11.38
N VAL A 86 13.95 -5.79 -12.64
CA VAL A 86 14.98 -6.09 -13.63
C VAL A 86 16.05 -4.99 -13.66
N ARG A 87 15.64 -3.73 -13.49
CA ARG A 87 16.54 -2.56 -13.52
C ARG A 87 16.08 -1.51 -12.51
N ALA A 88 17.03 -0.72 -12.03
CA ALA A 88 16.69 0.49 -11.27
C ALA A 88 15.97 1.48 -12.20
N GLY A 89 14.78 1.93 -11.81
CA GLY A 89 14.06 2.95 -12.55
C GLY A 89 14.41 4.36 -12.09
N ASP A 90 14.29 5.31 -13.02
CA ASP A 90 14.52 6.74 -12.78
C ASP A 90 13.21 7.42 -12.34
N PRO A 91 13.14 8.00 -11.13
CA PRO A 91 11.94 8.70 -10.67
C PRO A 91 11.56 9.95 -11.46
N LYS A 92 12.48 10.51 -12.25
CA LYS A 92 12.24 11.69 -13.08
C LYS A 92 11.53 11.33 -14.39
N VAL A 93 11.42 10.05 -14.72
CA VAL A 93 10.91 9.56 -15.99
C VAL A 93 9.60 8.80 -15.75
N PRO A 94 8.52 9.08 -16.50
CA PRO A 94 7.29 8.30 -16.43
C PRO A 94 7.54 6.82 -16.75
N VAL A 95 6.83 5.93 -16.05
CA VAL A 95 6.86 4.48 -16.31
C VAL A 95 5.66 4.11 -17.17
N LEU A 96 5.91 3.41 -18.27
CA LEU A 96 4.87 2.83 -19.11
C LEU A 96 4.57 1.41 -18.67
N TYR A 97 3.32 1.09 -18.41
CA TYR A 97 2.82 -0.23 -18.06
C TYR A 97 2.11 -0.82 -19.28
N GLN A 98 2.75 -1.81 -19.89
CA GLN A 98 2.22 -2.56 -21.02
C GLN A 98 1.61 -3.85 -20.49
N VAL A 99 0.31 -4.02 -20.68
CA VAL A 99 -0.44 -5.20 -20.26
C VAL A 99 -0.57 -6.15 -21.46
N GLU A 100 -0.36 -7.43 -21.20
CA GLU A 100 -0.57 -8.52 -22.14
C GLU A 100 -1.61 -9.48 -21.55
N ARG A 101 -2.67 -9.74 -22.32
CA ARG A 101 -3.72 -10.69 -21.94
C ARG A 101 -3.27 -12.13 -22.21
N THR A 102 -2.36 -12.63 -21.37
CA THR A 102 -1.77 -13.98 -21.51
C THR A 102 -2.82 -15.08 -21.58
N ARG A 103 -3.93 -14.98 -20.83
CA ARG A 103 -5.06 -15.90 -20.90
C ARG A 103 -6.35 -15.24 -20.45
N THR A 104 -7.45 -15.50 -21.15
CA THR A 104 -8.81 -15.17 -20.70
C THR A 104 -9.66 -16.44 -20.77
N GLY A 105 -9.95 -17.02 -19.60
CA GLY A 105 -10.84 -18.18 -19.46
C GLY A 105 -12.11 -17.81 -18.70
N SER A 106 -13.02 -18.78 -18.55
CA SER A 106 -14.29 -18.59 -17.83
C SER A 106 -14.08 -18.32 -16.34
N SER A 107 -13.24 -19.10 -15.67
CA SER A 107 -13.01 -18.95 -14.22
C SER A 107 -11.69 -18.27 -13.88
N PHE A 108 -10.72 -18.29 -14.79
CA PHE A 108 -9.37 -17.76 -14.55
C PHE A 108 -8.92 -16.86 -15.70
N SER A 109 -8.28 -15.74 -15.34
CA SER A 109 -7.61 -14.84 -16.27
C SER A 109 -6.18 -14.57 -15.81
N VAL A 110 -5.24 -14.56 -16.75
CA VAL A 110 -3.84 -14.26 -16.49
C VAL A 110 -3.45 -13.00 -17.26
N ARG A 111 -2.78 -12.07 -16.57
CA ARG A 111 -2.25 -10.83 -17.15
C ARG A 111 -0.77 -10.74 -16.87
N SER A 112 0.01 -10.47 -17.91
CA SER A 112 1.42 -10.12 -17.79
C SER A 112 1.56 -8.62 -17.97
N VAL A 113 2.42 -7.98 -17.18
CA VAL A 113 2.68 -6.54 -17.26
C VAL A 113 4.18 -6.30 -17.32
N LYS A 114 4.59 -5.47 -18.29
CA LYS A 114 5.95 -4.94 -18.37
C LYS A 114 5.91 -3.47 -18.02
N ALA A 115 6.68 -3.07 -17.01
CA ALA A 115 6.93 -1.66 -16.73
C ALA A 115 8.22 -1.23 -17.45
N VAL A 116 8.14 -0.20 -18.27
CA VAL A 116 9.16 0.19 -19.24
C VAL A 116 9.56 1.66 -19.05
N GLN A 117 10.87 1.91 -19.08
CA GLN A 117 11.46 3.25 -19.17
C GLN A 117 12.56 3.23 -20.25
N HIS A 118 12.66 4.29 -21.04
CA HIS A 118 13.62 4.40 -22.15
C HIS A 118 13.62 3.17 -23.09
N GLY A 119 12.44 2.61 -23.35
CA GLY A 119 12.28 1.40 -24.17
C GLY A 119 12.80 0.10 -23.54
N LYS A 120 13.23 0.11 -22.27
CA LYS A 120 13.77 -1.05 -21.56
C LYS A 120 12.86 -1.44 -20.39
N PRO A 121 12.57 -2.75 -20.20
CA PRO A 121 11.80 -3.20 -19.05
C PRO A 121 12.63 -3.00 -17.77
N ILE A 122 12.03 -2.32 -16.81
CA ILE A 122 12.56 -2.13 -15.45
C ILE A 122 11.93 -3.12 -14.47
N PHE A 123 10.73 -3.61 -14.78
CA PHE A 123 9.94 -4.49 -13.93
C PHE A 123 9.07 -5.41 -14.78
N ILE A 124 8.96 -6.66 -14.38
CA ILE A 124 8.11 -7.67 -15.00
C ILE A 124 7.17 -8.21 -13.93
N PHE A 125 5.90 -8.39 -14.29
CA PHE A 125 4.84 -8.79 -13.39
C PHE A 125 3.88 -9.73 -14.09
N GLN A 126 3.35 -10.69 -13.34
CA GLN A 126 2.27 -11.55 -13.79
C GLN A 126 1.28 -11.73 -12.65
N ALA A 127 0.00 -11.57 -12.92
CA ALA A 127 -1.08 -11.82 -11.97
C ALA A 127 -2.10 -12.79 -12.52
N SER A 128 -2.63 -13.62 -11.61
CA SER A 128 -3.75 -14.50 -11.88
C SER A 128 -4.98 -14.00 -11.13
N PHE A 129 -6.08 -13.97 -11.86
CA PHE A 129 -7.38 -13.50 -11.43
C PHE A 129 -8.36 -14.66 -11.51
N GLN A 130 -9.23 -14.79 -10.50
CA GLN A 130 -10.24 -15.83 -10.40
C GLN A 130 -11.60 -15.24 -10.04
N GLN A 131 -12.66 -15.77 -10.64
CA GLN A 131 -14.03 -15.47 -10.20
C GLN A 131 -14.27 -16.00 -8.78
N THR A 132 -15.04 -15.27 -7.98
CA THR A 132 -15.41 -15.75 -6.65
C THR A 132 -16.24 -17.03 -6.76
N GLN A 133 -15.79 -18.09 -6.10
CA GLN A 133 -16.44 -19.41 -6.12
C GLN A 133 -16.46 -20.00 -4.70
N PRO A 134 -17.52 -20.71 -4.29
CA PRO A 134 -17.55 -21.40 -3.01
C PRO A 134 -16.44 -22.46 -2.95
N SER A 135 -15.66 -22.45 -1.86
CA SER A 135 -14.71 -23.52 -1.57
C SER A 135 -15.36 -24.52 -0.60
N PRO A 136 -15.28 -25.83 -0.86
CA PRO A 136 -15.74 -26.85 0.08
C PRO A 136 -14.85 -26.95 1.32
N VAL A 137 -13.65 -26.36 1.29
CA VAL A 137 -12.68 -26.41 2.39
C VAL A 137 -12.23 -25.01 2.75
N GLN A 138 -12.23 -24.71 4.04
CA GLN A 138 -11.69 -23.47 4.61
C GLN A 138 -10.76 -23.82 5.77
N HIS A 139 -9.49 -23.48 5.64
CA HIS A 139 -8.50 -23.62 6.71
C HIS A 139 -7.43 -22.55 6.56
N GLN A 140 -6.83 -22.16 7.68
CA GLN A 140 -5.68 -21.26 7.74
C GLN A 140 -4.83 -21.61 8.95
N PHE A 141 -3.56 -21.22 8.95
CA PHE A 141 -2.74 -21.29 10.15
C PHE A 141 -3.27 -20.34 11.24
N SER A 142 -3.06 -20.70 12.50
CA SER A 142 -3.34 -19.81 13.62
C SER A 142 -2.44 -18.57 13.57
N MET A 143 -3.02 -17.41 13.89
CA MET A 143 -2.24 -16.17 14.03
C MET A 143 -1.22 -16.33 15.17
N PRO A 144 0.05 -15.92 14.98
CA PRO A 144 1.05 -15.98 16.04
C PRO A 144 0.67 -15.06 17.22
N ALA A 145 1.02 -15.48 18.43
CA ALA A 145 0.85 -14.65 19.61
C ALA A 145 1.82 -13.45 19.57
N VAL A 146 1.26 -12.25 19.46
CA VAL A 146 1.98 -10.97 19.48
C VAL A 146 1.20 -9.96 20.32
N PRO A 147 1.86 -8.97 20.96
CA PRO A 147 1.17 -7.89 21.65
C PRO A 147 0.19 -7.16 20.72
N PRO A 148 -0.96 -6.71 21.26
CA PRO A 148 -1.91 -5.92 20.51
C PRO A 148 -1.31 -4.56 20.13
N PRO A 149 -1.77 -3.92 19.05
CA PRO A 149 -1.17 -2.68 18.55
C PRO A 149 -1.26 -1.51 19.53
N GLU A 150 -2.21 -1.52 20.47
CA GLU A 150 -2.38 -0.49 21.51
C GLU A 150 -1.24 -0.50 22.53
N GLU A 151 -0.58 -1.64 22.75
CA GLU A 151 0.55 -1.79 23.66
C GLU A 151 1.90 -1.42 23.01
N LEU A 152 1.91 -1.19 21.70
CA LEU A 152 3.13 -0.90 20.94
C LEU A 152 3.29 0.60 20.70
N LEU A 153 4.56 1.02 20.75
CA LEU A 153 4.94 2.38 20.37
C LEU A 153 4.56 2.64 18.92
N ASP A 154 3.96 3.80 18.68
CA ASP A 154 3.86 4.31 17.33
C ASP A 154 5.24 4.74 16.82
N HIS A 155 5.30 4.98 15.51
CA HIS A 155 6.53 5.32 14.82
C HIS A 155 7.18 6.62 15.34
N GLN A 156 6.38 7.61 15.76
CA GLN A 156 6.88 8.89 16.25
C GLN A 156 7.52 8.72 17.63
N ALA A 157 6.82 8.06 18.54
CA ALA A 157 7.32 7.74 19.87
C ALA A 157 8.59 6.89 19.81
N LEU A 158 8.67 5.96 18.87
CA LEU A 158 9.87 5.15 18.65
C LEU A 158 11.05 5.98 18.11
N ILE A 159 10.82 6.90 17.16
CA ILE A 159 11.86 7.82 16.68
C ILE A 159 12.36 8.71 17.82
N ASP A 160 11.45 9.29 18.60
CA ASP A 160 11.80 10.14 19.74
C ASP A 160 12.62 9.36 20.77
N GLN A 161 12.31 8.09 21.01
CA GLN A 161 13.10 7.22 21.87
C GLN A 161 14.53 7.04 21.35
N TYR A 162 14.73 6.79 20.06
CA TYR A 162 16.07 6.68 19.47
C TYR A 162 16.84 8.00 19.52
N LEU A 163 16.17 9.14 19.27
CA LEU A 163 16.81 10.46 19.29
C LEU A 163 17.29 10.89 20.68
N ARG A 164 16.73 10.31 21.76
CA ARG A 164 17.18 10.53 23.14
C ARG A 164 18.48 9.80 23.49
N ASP A 165 18.91 8.81 22.69
CA ASP A 165 20.17 8.11 22.95
C ASP A 165 21.38 9.01 22.62
N PRO A 166 22.25 9.33 23.60
CA PRO A 166 23.43 10.15 23.37
C PRO A 166 24.49 9.48 22.47
N ASN A 167 24.46 8.15 22.32
CA ASN A 167 25.40 7.40 21.49
C ASN A 167 24.94 7.24 20.03
N LEU A 168 23.78 7.80 19.67
CA LEU A 168 23.26 7.74 18.31
C LEU A 168 24.16 8.52 17.34
N LYS A 169 24.78 7.81 16.39
CA LYS A 169 25.65 8.45 15.39
C LYS A 169 24.88 9.52 14.60
N GLU A 170 25.53 10.64 14.32
CA GLU A 170 24.92 11.82 13.68
C GLU A 170 24.20 11.49 12.37
N LYS A 171 24.77 10.60 11.54
CA LYS A 171 24.14 10.13 10.30
C LYS A 171 22.75 9.51 10.50
N TYR A 172 22.53 8.82 11.62
CA TYR A 172 21.24 8.22 11.96
C TYR A 172 20.28 9.25 12.55
N ARG A 173 20.78 10.23 13.33
CA ARG A 173 19.99 11.37 13.83
C ARG A 173 19.35 12.14 12.68
N VAL A 174 20.16 12.50 11.68
CA VAL A 174 19.68 13.22 10.48
C VAL A 174 18.63 12.40 9.71
N GLY A 175 18.85 11.09 9.57
CA GLY A 175 17.89 10.18 8.92
C GLY A 175 16.55 10.09 9.66
N LEU A 176 16.60 9.88 10.98
CA LEU A 176 15.40 9.79 11.83
C LEU A 176 14.61 11.09 11.86
N ASN A 177 15.27 12.24 11.95
CA ASN A 177 14.61 13.55 11.87
C ASN A 177 13.90 13.77 10.53
N ARG A 178 14.52 13.35 9.42
CA ARG A 178 13.89 13.44 8.09
C ARG A 178 12.67 12.54 7.99
N ILE A 179 12.72 11.36 8.60
CA ILE A 179 11.60 10.41 8.61
C ILE A 179 10.46 10.93 9.51
N ALA A 180 10.77 11.47 10.70
CA ALA A 180 9.77 12.07 11.60
C ALA A 180 9.03 13.25 10.95
N ALA A 181 9.70 14.00 10.07
CA ALA A 181 9.09 15.11 9.34
C ALA A 181 8.18 14.66 8.17
N GLN A 182 8.10 13.36 7.87
CA GLN A 182 7.26 12.84 6.78
C GLN A 182 5.93 12.31 7.31
N GLU A 183 4.83 12.86 6.80
CA GLU A 183 3.52 12.23 6.98
C GLU A 183 3.41 11.02 6.06
N VAL A 184 3.37 9.83 6.66
CA VAL A 184 3.15 8.57 5.95
C VAL A 184 1.67 8.16 6.03
N PRO A 185 1.04 7.76 4.92
CA PRO A 185 -0.38 7.38 4.91
C PRO A 185 -0.64 6.03 5.61
N ILE A 186 0.43 5.27 5.88
CA ILE A 186 0.38 3.96 6.52
C ILE A 186 1.11 4.04 7.86
N GLU A 187 0.40 3.65 8.91
CA GLU A 187 0.96 3.42 10.23
C GLU A 187 1.58 2.02 10.30
N ILE A 188 2.78 1.95 10.87
CA ILE A 188 3.49 0.71 11.14
C ILE A 188 3.91 0.72 12.61
N LYS A 189 3.56 -0.34 13.36
CA LYS A 189 4.03 -0.55 14.74
C LYS A 189 4.83 -1.83 14.84
N LEU A 190 6.08 -1.74 15.30
CA LEU A 190 6.98 -2.89 15.44
C LEU A 190 6.65 -3.64 16.72
N VAL A 191 6.51 -4.98 16.63
CA VAL A 191 6.28 -5.83 17.81
C VAL A 191 7.52 -5.88 18.71
N ASN A 192 8.70 -5.98 18.10
CA ASN A 192 9.99 -6.01 18.79
C ASN A 192 10.96 -5.06 18.06
N PRO A 193 10.90 -3.74 18.31
CA PRO A 193 11.81 -2.81 17.66
C PRO A 193 13.26 -3.09 18.08
N PRO A 194 14.23 -3.09 17.13
CA PRO A 194 15.63 -3.33 17.46
C PRO A 194 16.16 -2.20 18.35
N THR A 195 16.92 -2.53 19.40
CA THR A 195 17.75 -1.51 20.06
C THR A 195 18.88 -1.11 19.12
N LEU A 196 19.39 0.12 19.20
CA LEU A 196 20.52 0.58 18.37
C LEU A 196 21.76 -0.33 18.50
N SER A 197 21.99 -0.90 19.69
CA SER A 197 23.03 -1.90 19.97
C SER A 197 22.78 -3.27 19.32
N GLN A 198 21.52 -3.60 19.01
CA GLN A 198 21.09 -4.85 18.39
C GLN A 198 21.02 -4.77 16.86
N LEU A 199 21.28 -3.61 16.26
CA LEU A 199 21.30 -3.41 14.80
C LEU A 199 22.31 -4.29 14.05
N GLN A 200 23.12 -5.09 14.75
CA GLN A 200 24.15 -5.95 14.15
C GLN A 200 23.80 -7.44 14.13
N ARG A 201 22.88 -7.94 14.97
CA ARG A 201 22.50 -9.38 14.96
C ARG A 201 21.16 -9.63 15.65
N MET A 202 20.17 -10.00 14.87
CA MET A 202 18.88 -10.51 15.34
C MET A 202 18.50 -11.74 14.54
N GLU A 203 17.60 -12.55 15.07
CA GLU A 203 16.89 -13.55 14.27
C GLU A 203 16.26 -12.85 13.05
N PRO A 204 16.27 -13.46 11.85
CA PRO A 204 15.67 -12.89 10.64
C PRO A 204 14.13 -12.98 10.68
N LYS A 205 13.54 -12.53 11.79
CA LYS A 205 12.11 -12.53 12.08
C LYS A 205 11.72 -11.18 12.64
N GLN A 206 10.87 -10.48 11.91
CA GLN A 206 10.28 -9.21 12.34
C GLN A 206 8.76 -9.30 12.17
N MET A 207 8.03 -8.81 13.16
CA MET A 207 6.57 -8.73 13.15
C MET A 207 6.17 -7.29 13.39
N PHE A 208 5.15 -6.84 12.69
CA PHE A 208 4.65 -5.48 12.77
C PHE A 208 3.16 -5.46 12.49
N TRP A 209 2.48 -4.51 13.11
CA TRP A 209 1.12 -4.15 12.78
C TRP A 209 1.14 -3.07 11.70
N VAL A 210 0.20 -3.14 10.76
CA VAL A 210 0.03 -2.14 9.70
C VAL A 210 -1.40 -1.66 9.69
N ARG A 211 -1.60 -0.35 9.57
CA ARG A 211 -2.92 0.27 9.46
C ARG A 211 -2.88 1.46 8.51
N ALA A 212 -3.91 1.64 7.69
CA ALA A 212 -4.09 2.91 6.98
C ALA A 212 -4.48 4.01 7.96
N ARG A 213 -3.87 5.19 7.90
CA ARG A 213 -4.21 6.30 8.80
C ARG A 213 -5.55 6.99 8.50
N GLY A 214 -6.25 6.55 7.48
CA GLY A 214 -7.51 7.10 7.02
C GLY A 214 -8.27 6.12 6.17
N TYR A 215 -9.45 6.53 5.72
CA TYR A 215 -10.39 5.66 5.05
C TYR A 215 -9.90 5.22 3.66
N ILE A 216 -9.90 3.91 3.40
CA ILE A 216 -9.45 3.34 2.11
C ILE A 216 -10.62 2.82 1.25
N GLY A 217 -11.87 3.01 1.68
CA GLY A 217 -13.07 2.46 1.04
C GLY A 217 -13.71 1.33 1.84
N LYS A 218 -14.98 1.02 1.54
CA LYS A 218 -15.71 -0.10 2.17
C LYS A 218 -15.11 -1.42 1.73
N ARG A 219 -15.02 -2.37 2.67
CA ARG A 219 -14.67 -3.76 2.41
C ARG A 219 -15.95 -4.50 2.03
N THR A 220 -16.22 -4.71 0.74
CA THR A 220 -17.35 -5.55 0.34
C THR A 220 -16.96 -7.01 0.47
N HIS A 221 -17.28 -7.61 1.61
CA HIS A 221 -17.38 -9.07 1.73
C HIS A 221 -18.77 -9.46 1.26
N GLY A 222 -18.89 -10.00 0.04
CA GLY A 222 -20.05 -10.76 -0.44
C GLY A 222 -21.44 -10.10 -0.35
N LEU A 223 -22.10 -9.99 -1.51
CA LEU A 223 -23.55 -9.86 -1.66
C LEU A 223 -24.19 -8.63 -0.99
N GLU A 224 -23.94 -7.44 -1.52
CA GLU A 224 -24.98 -6.40 -1.58
C GLU A 224 -24.73 -5.49 -2.80
N GLU A 225 -25.83 -5.20 -3.48
CA GLU A 225 -25.93 -4.58 -4.80
C GLU A 225 -25.28 -3.19 -4.93
N ASN A 226 -24.75 -2.93 -6.13
CA ASN A 226 -24.56 -1.59 -6.71
C ASN A 226 -23.66 -0.61 -5.96
N THR A 227 -22.38 -0.96 -5.77
CA THR A 227 -21.34 0.08 -5.69
C THR A 227 -20.08 -0.35 -6.45
N LEU A 228 -19.95 0.23 -7.65
CA LEU A 228 -18.74 0.24 -8.47
C LEU A 228 -17.51 0.50 -7.59
N GLN A 229 -16.40 -0.21 -7.83
CA GLN A 229 -15.08 0.01 -7.21
C GLN A 229 -14.79 -0.59 -5.80
N GLY A 230 -15.51 -1.60 -5.32
CA GLY A 230 -15.42 -2.09 -3.92
C GLY A 230 -14.30 -3.06 -3.53
N SER A 231 -13.80 -3.92 -4.42
CA SER A 231 -12.93 -5.05 -4.01
C SER A 231 -11.42 -4.77 -3.95
N ARG A 232 -11.05 -3.50 -3.97
CA ARG A 232 -9.70 -3.04 -4.28
C ARG A 232 -8.77 -2.79 -3.06
N PRO A 233 -9.20 -2.27 -1.90
CA PRO A 233 -8.26 -1.62 -0.98
C PRO A 233 -7.32 -2.54 -0.19
N ALA A 234 -7.73 -3.77 0.14
CA ALA A 234 -6.93 -4.66 1.00
C ALA A 234 -5.63 -5.18 0.32
N ILE A 235 -5.69 -5.46 -0.98
CA ILE A 235 -4.52 -5.88 -1.77
C ILE A 235 -3.60 -4.70 -2.04
N TYR A 236 -4.16 -3.50 -2.26
CA TYR A 236 -3.37 -2.27 -2.38
C TYR A 236 -2.63 -1.95 -1.08
N LEU A 237 -3.30 -2.10 0.07
CA LEU A 237 -2.68 -1.88 1.37
C LEU A 237 -1.53 -2.85 1.63
N SER A 238 -1.70 -4.12 1.29
CA SER A 238 -0.65 -5.12 1.46
C SER A 238 0.53 -4.91 0.49
N CYS A 239 0.29 -4.53 -0.77
CA CYS A 239 1.37 -4.21 -1.71
C CYS A 239 2.14 -2.93 -1.33
N VAL A 240 1.42 -1.89 -0.89
CA VAL A 240 2.01 -0.63 -0.43
C VAL A 240 2.76 -0.83 0.89
N ALA A 241 2.22 -1.63 1.82
CA ALA A 241 2.86 -1.97 3.08
C ALA A 241 4.13 -2.83 2.89
N LEU A 242 4.07 -3.88 2.06
CA LEU A 242 5.23 -4.72 1.74
C LEU A 242 6.35 -3.89 1.10
N GLY A 243 5.97 -2.94 0.25
CA GLY A 243 6.90 -1.98 -0.35
C GLY A 243 7.56 -1.08 0.69
N MET A 244 6.80 -0.52 1.64
CA MET A 244 7.28 0.53 2.57
C MET A 244 8.24 -0.01 3.62
N LEU A 245 8.24 -1.33 3.82
CA LEU A 245 9.17 -2.00 4.72
C LEU A 245 10.56 -2.21 4.11
N LEU A 246 10.68 -2.26 2.78
CA LEU A 246 11.98 -2.43 2.09
C LEU A 246 12.99 -1.29 2.34
N PRO A 247 12.63 0.01 2.42
CA PRO A 247 13.59 1.04 2.81
C PRO A 247 13.98 1.01 4.30
N ILE A 248 13.16 0.42 5.17
CA ILE A 248 13.49 0.26 6.61
C ILE A 248 14.56 -0.83 6.79
N SER A 249 14.63 -1.79 5.86
CA SER A 249 15.68 -2.82 5.81
C SER A 249 17.04 -2.31 5.32
N GLY A 250 17.20 -1.01 5.03
CA GLY A 250 18.49 -0.40 4.64
C GLY A 250 19.60 -0.46 5.70
N LEU A 251 19.36 -1.10 6.85
CA LEU A 251 20.34 -1.43 7.87
C LEU A 251 20.71 -2.93 7.94
N VAL A 252 20.08 -3.80 7.16
CA VAL A 252 20.49 -5.20 7.01
C VAL A 252 21.27 -5.32 5.72
N SER A 253 22.60 -5.30 5.85
CA SER A 253 23.52 -5.74 4.81
C SER A 253 23.19 -7.19 4.44
N LEU A 254 22.53 -7.40 3.30
CA LEU A 254 22.60 -8.69 2.61
C LEU A 254 24.02 -8.78 2.03
N SER A 255 24.92 -9.37 2.80
CA SER A 255 26.08 -10.03 2.19
C SER A 255 25.57 -11.15 1.31
N ALA A 256 26.11 -11.22 0.09
CA ALA A 256 26.00 -12.36 -0.80
C ALA A 256 26.46 -13.67 -0.13
#